data_AF-A0A9D4QBA4-F1
#
_entry.id   AF-A0A9D4QBA4-F1
#
_cell.length_a   1.000
_cell.length_b   1.000
_cell.length_c   1.000
_cell.angle_alpha   90.00
_cell.angle_beta   90.00
_cell.angle_gamma   90.00
#
_symmetry.space_group_name_H-M   'P 1'
#
loop_
_entity.id
_entity.type
_entity.pdbx_description
1 polymer ?
#
loop_
_entity_poly.entity_id
_entity_poly.type
_entity_poly.pdbx_seq_one_letter_code
_entity_poly.pdbx_strand_id
1 'polypeptide(L)'
;MVRCIVCAGTTWMEEIVSLIMNGGDPDRVKNKLLVYRVQHLEVGPPVGHLWHLRKTRSPRLLATHLPLKLIPKQLQQAKCKIIYVVRNPKDNAVSYYHHHKMSTFLGNFKGSWDEFLNHYMSGHVVYGSWFDHVLPYWKFHLERPDRVMFVSFEELKIELGSMVQRISQFLGRPLGPDALAAVVNHCSFDQMKNNNMVNREVLPISDLFDMTQSKFMRKGIIGDWKNYFTPEQSQSFDQQYAERMADSGLDLVFEPQDALDRMRKFGRIIVDPEPKMNWVRRDGTDSNANNEEDKEADSSGKRPFPCFFDSPPLPRRREAALHHPFMTPDPLTLTG
;
A
#
# COMPACT_ATOMS: atom_id res chain seq x y z
N MET A 1 -3.96 -7.27 -2.38
CA MET A 1 -3.35 -6.57 -1.23
C MET A 1 -2.88 -5.23 -1.75
N VAL A 2 -3.30 -4.14 -1.13
CA VAL A 2 -2.82 -2.79 -1.43
C VAL A 2 -1.69 -2.48 -0.45
N ARG A 3 -0.60 -1.88 -0.90
CA ARG A 3 0.53 -1.48 -0.06
C ARG A 3 0.92 -0.07 -0.43
N CYS A 4 1.17 0.76 0.55
CA CYS A 4 1.52 2.15 0.29
C CYS A 4 2.40 2.65 1.43
N ILE A 5 3.26 3.61 1.14
CA ILE A 5 3.80 4.47 2.19
C ILE A 5 2.66 5.31 2.75
N VAL A 6 2.72 5.67 4.03
CA VAL A 6 1.78 6.63 4.60
C VAL A 6 1.80 7.92 3.77
N CYS A 7 0.63 8.48 3.51
CA CYS A 7 0.47 9.71 2.72
C CYS A 7 0.93 9.66 1.24
N ALA A 8 1.07 8.47 0.66
CA ALA A 8 1.34 8.31 -0.78
C ALA A 8 0.08 8.15 -1.66
N GLY A 9 -1.13 8.22 -1.09
CA GLY A 9 -2.38 8.02 -1.84
C GLY A 9 -3.12 6.72 -1.51
N THR A 10 -2.83 6.12 -0.36
CA THR A 10 -3.39 4.83 0.09
C THR A 10 -4.91 4.79 0.08
N THR A 11 -5.58 5.78 0.68
CA THR A 11 -7.05 5.85 0.71
C THR A 11 -7.65 5.91 -0.68
N TRP A 12 -6.96 6.56 -1.62
CA TRP A 12 -7.39 6.62 -3.02
C TRP A 12 -7.30 5.24 -3.68
N MET A 13 -6.17 4.57 -3.52
CA MET A 13 -5.97 3.22 -4.07
C MET A 13 -6.89 2.18 -3.42
N GLU A 14 -7.12 2.28 -2.10
CA GLU A 14 -8.07 1.43 -1.39
C GLU A 14 -9.48 1.57 -1.96
N GLU A 15 -9.92 2.79 -2.25
CA GLU A 15 -11.22 3.04 -2.87
C GLU A 15 -11.31 2.47 -4.28
N ILE A 16 -10.32 2.78 -5.13
CA ILE A 16 -10.23 2.28 -6.51
C ILE A 16 -10.32 0.75 -6.53
N VAL A 17 -9.49 0.08 -5.72
CA VAL A 17 -9.44 -1.38 -5.68
C VAL A 17 -10.72 -1.95 -5.08
N SER A 18 -11.29 -1.32 -4.05
CA SER A 18 -12.57 -1.72 -3.47
C SER A 18 -13.69 -1.71 -4.50
N LEU A 19 -13.77 -0.67 -5.34
CA LEU A 19 -14.73 -0.59 -6.44
C LEU A 19 -14.47 -1.64 -7.52
N ILE A 20 -13.23 -1.82 -7.97
CA ILE A 20 -12.86 -2.85 -8.96
C ILE A 20 -13.28 -4.25 -8.47
N MET A 21 -13.03 -4.56 -7.19
CA MET A 21 -13.40 -5.84 -6.58
C MET A 21 -14.92 -6.05 -6.53
N ASN A 22 -15.70 -4.97 -6.56
CA ASN A 22 -17.16 -4.97 -6.60
C ASN A 22 -17.74 -4.75 -8.01
N GLY A 23 -16.92 -4.87 -9.07
CA GLY A 23 -17.38 -4.76 -10.46
C GLY A 23 -17.54 -3.33 -10.96
N GLY A 24 -16.96 -2.35 -10.26
CA GLY A 24 -17.06 -0.93 -10.58
C GLY A 24 -18.40 -0.29 -10.22
N ASP A 25 -19.14 -0.91 -9.30
CA ASP A 25 -20.46 -0.47 -8.84
C ASP A 25 -20.35 0.30 -7.50
N PRO A 26 -20.53 1.65 -7.51
CA PRO A 26 -20.48 2.46 -6.30
C PRO A 26 -21.56 2.12 -5.28
N ASP A 27 -22.72 1.59 -5.70
CA ASP A 27 -23.83 1.28 -4.81
C ASP A 27 -23.51 0.16 -3.83
N ARG A 28 -22.59 -0.74 -4.22
CA ARG A 28 -22.10 -1.83 -3.36
C ARG A 28 -21.18 -1.36 -2.25
N VAL A 29 -20.61 -0.16 -2.37
CA VAL A 29 -19.60 0.32 -1.44
C VAL A 29 -20.01 1.57 -0.66
N LYS A 30 -20.99 2.33 -1.14
CA LYS A 30 -21.45 3.61 -0.55
C LYS A 30 -22.03 3.51 0.86
N ASN A 31 -22.40 2.32 1.32
CA ASN A 31 -23.02 2.10 2.64
C ASN A 31 -22.04 1.55 3.68
N LYS A 32 -20.73 1.50 3.37
CA LYS A 32 -19.73 0.89 4.27
C LYS A 32 -18.45 1.72 4.32
N LEU A 33 -18.03 2.07 5.54
CA LEU A 33 -16.75 2.77 5.75
C LEU A 33 -15.58 1.99 5.13
N LEU A 34 -14.64 2.73 4.55
CA LEU A 34 -13.47 2.16 3.86
C LEU A 34 -12.66 1.21 4.75
N VAL A 35 -12.50 1.55 6.03
CA VAL A 35 -11.79 0.72 7.02
C VAL A 35 -12.39 -0.69 7.18
N TYR A 36 -13.69 -0.86 6.88
CA TYR A 36 -14.36 -2.16 6.92
C TYR A 36 -14.44 -2.83 5.53
N ARG A 37 -14.11 -2.11 4.46
CA ARG A 37 -13.96 -2.64 3.09
C ARG A 37 -12.53 -3.13 2.86
N VAL A 38 -11.55 -2.40 3.36
CA VAL A 38 -10.12 -2.71 3.27
C VAL A 38 -9.52 -2.77 4.68
N GLN A 39 -9.14 -3.97 5.11
CA GLN A 39 -8.61 -4.18 6.45
C GLN A 39 -7.10 -3.94 6.47
N HIS A 40 -6.60 -3.08 7.37
CA HIS A 40 -5.17 -2.85 7.55
C HIS A 40 -4.51 -4.00 8.33
N LEU A 41 -3.29 -4.39 7.97
CA LEU A 41 -2.56 -5.43 8.70
C LEU A 41 -2.18 -4.98 10.11
N GLU A 42 -1.72 -3.74 10.24
CA GLU A 42 -1.15 -3.16 11.45
C GLU A 42 -2.14 -2.38 12.31
N VAL A 43 -3.31 -2.02 11.78
CA VAL A 43 -4.33 -1.24 12.50
C VAL A 43 -5.57 -2.08 12.73
N GLY A 44 -5.92 -2.29 14.00
CA GLY A 44 -7.14 -2.96 14.42
C GLY A 44 -7.25 -3.07 15.94
N PRO A 45 -8.27 -3.78 16.44
CA PRO A 45 -8.47 -3.96 17.87
C PRO A 45 -7.24 -4.58 18.55
N PRO A 46 -6.90 -4.17 19.78
CA PRO A 46 -5.70 -4.66 20.47
C PRO A 46 -5.70 -6.18 20.67
N VAL A 47 -6.89 -6.79 20.75
CA VAL A 47 -7.06 -8.23 20.90
C VAL A 47 -7.77 -8.80 19.68
N GLY A 48 -7.21 -9.87 19.12
CA GLY A 48 -7.88 -10.67 18.08
C GLY A 48 -7.81 -10.12 16.65
N HIS A 49 -7.17 -8.97 16.40
CA HIS A 49 -7.07 -8.40 15.04
C HIS A 49 -6.53 -9.39 14.00
N LEU A 50 -5.34 -9.96 14.25
CA LEU A 50 -4.74 -10.92 13.31
C LEU A 50 -5.60 -12.18 13.12
N TRP A 51 -6.34 -12.59 14.15
CA TRP A 51 -7.28 -13.72 14.05
C TRP A 51 -8.50 -13.35 13.18
N HIS A 52 -9.02 -12.14 13.33
CA HIS A 52 -10.09 -11.61 12.48
C HIS A 52 -9.64 -11.57 11.01
N LEU A 53 -8.46 -11.01 10.71
CA LEU A 53 -7.91 -10.96 9.35
C LEU A 53 -7.75 -12.35 8.71
N ARG A 54 -7.41 -13.37 9.52
CA ARG A 54 -7.28 -14.76 9.07
C ARG A 54 -8.64 -15.38 8.72
N LYS A 55 -9.72 -14.97 9.38
CA LYS A 55 -11.09 -15.45 9.15
C LYS A 55 -11.80 -14.75 8.00
N THR A 56 -11.31 -13.60 7.53
CA THR A 56 -11.89 -12.88 6.40
C THR A 56 -11.93 -13.76 5.15
N ARG A 57 -13.10 -13.87 4.52
CA ARG A 57 -13.31 -14.71 3.33
C ARG A 57 -12.54 -14.15 2.12
N SER A 58 -12.17 -15.03 1.20
CA SER A 58 -11.59 -14.63 -0.08
C SER A 58 -12.66 -14.12 -1.05
N PRO A 59 -12.35 -13.16 -1.94
CA PRO A 59 -11.06 -12.50 -2.08
C PRO A 59 -10.82 -11.44 -0.99
N ARG A 60 -9.65 -11.50 -0.33
CA ARG A 60 -9.29 -10.57 0.75
C ARG A 60 -8.64 -9.31 0.19
N LEU A 61 -9.21 -8.16 0.54
CA LEU A 61 -8.62 -6.85 0.29
C LEU A 61 -8.01 -6.33 1.59
N LEU A 62 -6.67 -6.28 1.62
CA LEU A 62 -5.88 -5.87 2.79
C LEU A 62 -5.00 -4.69 2.40
N ALA A 63 -4.81 -3.75 3.34
CA ALA A 63 -3.89 -2.62 3.23
C ALA A 63 -2.76 -2.73 4.27
N THR A 64 -1.62 -2.08 4.02
CA THR A 64 -0.55 -1.96 5.02
C THR A 64 0.46 -0.87 4.65
N HIS A 65 1.01 -0.25 5.69
CA HIS A 65 2.15 0.67 5.66
C HIS A 65 3.45 0.04 6.16
N LEU A 66 3.46 -1.27 6.40
CA LEU A 66 4.65 -1.92 6.93
C LEU A 66 5.76 -2.01 5.85
N PRO A 67 7.01 -1.72 6.23
CA PRO A 67 8.18 -2.06 5.42
C PRO A 67 8.17 -3.53 5.01
N LEU A 68 8.67 -3.85 3.82
CA LEU A 68 8.61 -5.20 3.25
C LEU A 68 9.13 -6.28 4.21
N LYS A 69 10.19 -5.99 4.99
CA LYS A 69 10.78 -6.91 5.97
C LYS A 69 9.84 -7.32 7.12
N LEU A 70 8.85 -6.49 7.47
CA LEU A 70 7.90 -6.76 8.55
C LEU A 70 6.64 -7.49 8.08
N ILE A 71 6.51 -7.69 6.77
CA ILE A 71 5.37 -8.39 6.19
C ILE A 71 5.55 -9.90 6.37
N PRO A 72 4.50 -10.64 6.77
CA PRO A 72 4.55 -12.10 6.87
C PRO A 72 5.12 -12.75 5.60
N LYS A 73 6.12 -13.63 5.74
CA LYS A 73 6.78 -14.31 4.62
C LYS A 73 5.79 -15.04 3.71
N GLN A 74 4.71 -15.58 4.27
CA GLN A 74 3.63 -16.22 3.52
C GLN A 74 3.00 -15.26 2.52
N LEU A 75 2.82 -13.98 2.86
CA LEU A 75 2.30 -12.97 1.94
C LEU A 75 3.34 -12.58 0.87
N GLN A 76 4.63 -12.63 1.20
CA GLN A 76 5.70 -12.40 0.24
C GLN A 76 5.85 -13.57 -0.75
N GLN A 77 5.62 -14.80 -0.31
CA GLN A 77 5.79 -16.02 -1.12
C GLN A 77 4.51 -16.45 -1.86
N ALA A 78 3.34 -16.16 -1.30
CA ALA A 78 2.05 -16.51 -1.87
C ALA A 78 1.81 -15.85 -3.24
N LYS A 79 0.82 -16.36 -3.96
CA LYS A 79 0.27 -15.80 -5.20
C LYS A 79 -0.59 -14.55 -4.95
N CYS A 80 -0.27 -13.73 -3.94
CA CYS A 80 -1.02 -12.51 -3.68
C CYS A 80 -0.57 -11.40 -4.63
N LYS A 81 -1.52 -10.60 -5.12
CA LYS A 81 -1.24 -9.40 -5.89
C LYS A 81 -1.05 -8.21 -4.95
N ILE A 82 0.00 -7.43 -5.19
CA ILE A 82 0.43 -6.27 -4.43
C ILE A 82 0.40 -5.08 -5.38
N ILE A 83 -0.25 -4.00 -4.97
CA ILE A 83 -0.13 -2.71 -5.65
C ILE A 83 0.62 -1.80 -4.67
N TYR A 84 1.78 -1.31 -5.07
CA TYR A 84 2.58 -0.38 -4.28
C TYR A 84 2.40 1.05 -4.81
N VAL A 85 1.89 1.95 -3.98
CA VAL A 85 1.80 3.37 -4.35
C VAL A 85 3.00 4.14 -3.82
N VAL A 86 3.76 4.74 -4.73
CA VAL A 86 4.85 5.67 -4.47
C VAL A 86 4.40 7.09 -4.79
N ARG A 87 5.03 8.08 -4.17
CA ARG A 87 4.79 9.50 -4.42
C ARG A 87 6.12 10.23 -4.36
N ASN A 88 6.24 11.38 -5.03
CA ASN A 88 7.34 12.31 -4.81
C ASN A 88 7.61 12.43 -3.29
N PRO A 89 8.84 12.15 -2.84
CA PRO A 89 9.15 12.12 -1.41
C PRO A 89 9.03 13.50 -0.72
N LYS A 90 9.22 14.60 -1.44
CA LYS A 90 9.04 15.95 -0.88
C LYS A 90 7.56 16.26 -0.63
N ASP A 91 6.68 15.92 -1.59
CA ASP A 91 5.23 16.02 -1.39
C ASP A 91 4.72 15.05 -0.32
N ASN A 92 5.33 13.87 -0.25
CA ASN A 92 5.06 12.91 0.82
C ASN A 92 5.41 13.51 2.18
N ALA A 93 6.59 14.12 2.35
CA ALA A 93 7.03 14.77 3.58
C ALA A 93 6.03 15.84 4.06
N VAL A 94 5.59 16.74 3.16
CA VAL A 94 4.57 17.75 3.49
C VAL A 94 3.26 17.12 3.92
N SER A 95 2.78 16.13 3.17
CA SER A 95 1.53 15.45 3.53
C SER A 95 1.66 14.72 4.87
N TYR A 96 2.83 14.16 5.16
CA TYR A 96 3.07 13.40 6.37
C TYR A 96 3.22 14.29 7.59
N TYR A 97 3.76 15.50 7.43
CA TYR A 97 3.79 16.54 8.46
C TYR A 97 2.38 16.86 8.96
N HIS A 98 1.48 17.22 8.04
CA HIS A 98 0.07 17.51 8.37
C HIS A 98 -0.64 16.31 8.99
N HIS A 99 -0.34 15.10 8.50
CA HIS A 99 -0.90 13.88 9.05
C HIS A 99 -0.46 13.63 10.51
N HIS A 100 0.80 13.87 10.86
CA HIS A 100 1.27 13.76 12.24
C HIS A 100 0.65 14.82 13.15
N LYS A 101 0.40 16.04 12.66
CA LYS A 101 -0.28 17.08 13.45
C LYS A 101 -1.70 16.69 13.84
N MET A 102 -2.46 16.13 12.88
CA MET A 102 -3.85 15.75 13.12
C MET A 102 -3.99 14.38 13.80
N SER A 103 -3.09 13.41 13.58
CA SER A 103 -3.29 12.04 14.06
C SER A 103 -3.11 11.93 15.58
N THR A 104 -4.19 11.60 16.29
CA THR A 104 -4.20 11.54 17.75
C THR A 104 -3.40 10.35 18.27
N PHE A 105 -3.48 9.22 17.58
CA PHE A 105 -2.71 8.02 17.87
C PHE A 105 -1.20 8.16 17.59
N LEU A 106 -0.78 9.23 16.89
CA LEU A 106 0.63 9.59 16.70
C LEU A 106 1.08 10.68 17.67
N GLY A 107 0.24 11.04 18.65
CA GLY A 107 0.56 12.05 19.66
C GLY A 107 0.38 13.50 19.21
N ASN A 108 -0.35 13.76 18.12
CA ASN A 108 -0.65 15.11 17.62
C ASN A 108 0.59 16.01 17.56
N PHE A 109 1.54 15.70 16.68
CA PHE A 109 2.81 16.43 16.58
C PHE A 109 2.59 17.95 16.58
N LYS A 110 3.27 18.66 17.50
CA LYS A 110 3.14 20.11 17.68
C LYS A 110 4.34 20.90 17.17
N GLY A 111 5.37 20.23 16.66
CA GLY A 111 6.60 20.85 16.20
C GLY A 111 6.48 21.60 14.87
N SER A 112 7.55 22.30 14.52
CA SER A 112 7.66 23.07 13.29
C SER A 112 7.85 22.17 12.06
N TRP A 113 7.75 22.78 10.87
CA TRP A 113 8.09 22.08 9.63
C TRP A 113 9.56 21.62 9.62
N ASP A 114 10.48 22.47 10.09
CA ASP A 114 11.92 22.18 10.08
C ASP A 114 12.27 20.99 10.98
N GLU A 115 11.68 20.93 12.18
CA GLU A 115 11.81 19.80 13.10
C GLU A 115 11.30 18.51 12.47
N PHE A 116 10.12 18.58 11.83
CA PHE A 116 9.54 17.42 11.16
C PHE A 116 10.38 16.96 9.97
N LEU A 117 10.87 17.89 9.15
CA LEU A 117 11.69 17.55 7.98
C LEU A 117 12.98 16.86 8.41
N ASN A 118 13.62 17.32 9.49
CA ASN A 118 14.78 16.66 10.07
C ASN A 118 14.46 15.22 10.53
N HIS A 119 13.34 15.00 11.21
CA HIS A 119 12.89 13.65 11.57
C HIS A 119 12.62 12.77 10.33
N TYR A 120 11.96 13.33 9.31
CA TYR A 120 11.66 12.62 8.08
C TYR A 120 12.93 12.21 7.31
N MET A 121 13.86 13.14 7.11
CA MET A 121 15.14 12.89 6.41
C MET A 121 16.05 11.91 7.15
N SER A 122 16.01 11.92 8.49
CA SER A 122 16.75 10.96 9.32
C SER A 122 16.02 9.61 9.49
N GLY A 123 14.80 9.48 8.98
CA GLY A 123 13.99 8.27 9.10
C GLY A 123 13.41 8.03 10.50
N HIS A 124 13.42 9.05 11.38
CA HIS A 124 12.83 9.02 12.72
C HIS A 124 11.34 9.39 12.70
N VAL A 125 10.60 8.78 11.79
CA VAL A 125 9.13 8.89 11.70
C VAL A 125 8.52 7.50 11.75
N VAL A 126 7.20 7.43 11.92
CA VAL A 126 6.48 6.15 11.92
C VAL A 126 6.76 5.44 10.58
N TYR A 127 6.98 4.12 10.64
CA TYR A 127 7.40 3.27 9.52
C TYR A 127 8.82 3.52 8.95
N GLY A 128 9.57 4.48 9.49
CA GLY A 128 10.99 4.67 9.23
C GLY A 128 11.31 5.51 7.99
N SER A 129 12.52 5.34 7.45
CA SER A 129 12.98 6.08 6.27
C SER A 129 12.16 5.77 5.02
N TRP A 130 11.79 6.81 4.27
CA TRP A 130 11.13 6.69 2.97
C TRP A 130 11.94 5.81 2.00
N PHE A 131 13.27 5.99 1.95
CA PHE A 131 14.15 5.23 1.06
C PHE A 131 14.17 3.74 1.42
N ASP A 132 14.36 3.43 2.70
CA ASP A 132 14.40 2.04 3.19
C ASP A 132 13.03 1.36 3.10
N HIS A 133 11.96 2.13 2.96
CA HIS A 133 10.65 1.63 2.64
C HIS A 133 10.51 1.34 1.14
N VAL A 134 10.80 2.31 0.26
CA VAL A 134 10.55 2.20 -1.20
C VAL A 134 11.44 1.19 -1.88
N LEU A 135 12.75 1.25 -1.64
CA LEU A 135 13.73 0.50 -2.43
C LEU A 135 13.54 -1.04 -2.34
N PRO A 136 13.27 -1.64 -1.17
CA PRO A 136 12.96 -3.07 -1.11
C PRO A 136 11.69 -3.45 -1.88
N TYR A 137 10.66 -2.60 -1.85
CA TYR A 137 9.44 -2.84 -2.62
C TYR A 137 9.66 -2.69 -4.11
N TRP A 138 10.49 -1.73 -4.53
CA TRP A 138 10.88 -1.53 -5.91
C TRP A 138 11.64 -2.74 -6.46
N LYS A 139 12.65 -3.23 -5.72
CA LYS A 139 13.35 -4.47 -6.06
C LYS A 139 12.39 -5.65 -6.18
N PHE A 140 11.43 -5.76 -5.26
CA PHE A 140 10.44 -6.84 -5.28
C PHE A 140 9.49 -6.75 -6.49
N HIS A 141 9.21 -5.53 -6.97
CA HIS A 141 8.51 -5.30 -8.22
C HIS A 141 9.30 -5.77 -9.43
N LEU A 142 10.58 -5.41 -9.53
CA LEU A 142 11.44 -5.86 -10.63
C LEU A 142 11.60 -7.39 -10.67
N GLU A 143 11.68 -8.04 -9.51
CA GLU A 143 11.79 -9.50 -9.42
C GLU A 143 10.47 -10.22 -9.73
N ARG A 144 9.32 -9.58 -9.49
CA ARG A 144 7.98 -10.20 -9.59
C ARG A 144 6.92 -9.24 -10.16
N PRO A 145 7.08 -8.79 -11.41
CA PRO A 145 6.19 -7.80 -12.02
C PRO A 145 4.75 -8.31 -12.22
N ASP A 146 4.55 -9.64 -12.26
CA ASP A 146 3.23 -10.28 -12.31
C ASP A 146 2.47 -10.21 -10.97
N ARG A 147 3.19 -9.98 -9.87
CA ARG A 147 2.63 -9.99 -8.50
C ARG A 147 2.66 -8.63 -7.84
N VAL A 148 3.58 -7.77 -8.22
CA VAL A 148 3.75 -6.45 -7.61
C VAL A 148 3.65 -5.43 -8.72
N MET A 149 2.68 -4.52 -8.63
CA MET A 149 2.55 -3.38 -9.53
C MET A 149 2.95 -2.12 -8.78
N PHE A 150 3.95 -1.40 -9.29
CA PHE A 150 4.24 -0.04 -8.82
C PHE A 150 3.32 0.96 -9.51
N VAL A 151 2.85 1.94 -8.76
CA VAL A 151 2.00 3.03 -9.22
C VAL A 151 2.49 4.31 -8.57
N SER A 152 2.67 5.38 -9.32
CA SER A 152 2.90 6.70 -8.72
C SER A 152 1.59 7.44 -8.45
N PHE A 153 1.56 8.24 -7.39
CA PHE A 153 0.46 9.15 -7.10
C PHE A 153 0.24 10.13 -8.26
N GLU A 154 1.32 10.58 -8.87
CA GLU A 154 1.34 11.52 -9.99
C GLU A 154 0.64 10.91 -11.23
N GLU A 155 0.84 9.61 -11.51
CA GLU A 155 0.13 8.90 -12.59
C GLU A 155 -1.37 8.87 -12.35
N LEU A 156 -1.78 8.51 -11.12
CA LEU A 156 -3.20 8.50 -10.75
C LEU A 156 -3.84 9.89 -10.89
N LYS A 157 -3.08 10.95 -10.61
CA LYS A 157 -3.56 12.33 -10.68
C LYS A 157 -3.69 12.87 -12.10
N ILE A 158 -2.82 12.45 -13.01
CA ILE A 158 -2.85 12.90 -14.40
C ILE A 158 -3.82 12.05 -15.23
N GLU A 159 -3.77 10.73 -15.11
CA GLU A 159 -4.51 9.78 -15.97
C GLU A 159 -5.26 8.71 -15.16
N LEU A 160 -6.22 9.14 -14.33
CA LEU A 160 -6.98 8.22 -13.46
C LEU A 160 -7.64 7.07 -14.23
N GLY A 161 -8.32 7.36 -15.35
CA GLY A 161 -9.03 6.33 -16.13
C GLY A 161 -8.12 5.23 -16.66
N SER A 162 -7.03 5.63 -17.30
CA SER A 162 -6.01 4.72 -17.83
C SER A 162 -5.39 3.87 -16.70
N MET A 163 -5.15 4.46 -15.53
CA MET A 163 -4.62 3.74 -14.37
C MET A 163 -5.62 2.78 -13.76
N VAL A 164 -6.89 3.15 -13.59
CA VAL A 164 -7.96 2.25 -13.11
C VAL A 164 -8.09 1.06 -14.05
N GLN A 165 -8.09 1.29 -15.36
CA GLN A 165 -8.14 0.21 -16.35
C GLN A 165 -6.96 -0.75 -16.18
N ARG A 166 -5.73 -0.23 -16.08
CA ARG A 166 -4.51 -1.02 -15.89
C ARG A 166 -4.51 -1.81 -14.58
N ILE A 167 -4.95 -1.19 -13.49
CA ILE A 167 -5.08 -1.85 -12.18
C ILE A 167 -6.13 -2.97 -12.25
N SER A 168 -7.25 -2.74 -12.94
CA SER A 168 -8.31 -3.73 -13.12
C SER A 168 -7.81 -4.97 -13.89
N GLN A 169 -7.01 -4.75 -14.94
CA GLN A 169 -6.35 -5.82 -15.70
C GLN A 169 -5.31 -6.55 -14.84
N PHE A 170 -4.45 -5.80 -14.13
CA PHE A 170 -3.47 -6.37 -13.22
C PHE A 170 -4.14 -7.25 -12.16
N LEU A 171 -5.31 -6.87 -11.64
CA LEU A 171 -6.08 -7.67 -10.69
C LEU A 171 -6.80 -8.88 -11.32
N GLY A 172 -6.92 -8.94 -12.65
CA GLY A 172 -7.68 -9.96 -13.37
C GLY A 172 -9.19 -9.74 -13.31
N ARG A 173 -9.62 -8.48 -13.21
CA ARG A 173 -11.02 -8.04 -13.12
C ARG A 173 -11.24 -6.84 -14.04
N PRO A 174 -11.09 -7.00 -15.36
CA PRO A 174 -11.25 -5.89 -16.30
C PRO A 174 -12.66 -5.28 -16.17
N LEU A 175 -12.72 -3.95 -16.21
CA LEU A 175 -13.98 -3.21 -16.18
C LEU A 175 -14.44 -2.86 -17.60
N GLY A 176 -15.76 -2.91 -17.83
CA GLY A 176 -16.37 -2.34 -19.04
C GLY A 176 -16.36 -0.81 -19.00
N PRO A 177 -16.62 -0.14 -20.13
CA PRO A 177 -16.56 1.33 -20.24
C PRO A 177 -17.40 2.07 -19.19
N ASP A 178 -18.64 1.63 -18.96
CA ASP A 178 -19.55 2.29 -18.01
C ASP A 178 -19.08 2.13 -16.56
N ALA A 179 -18.65 0.91 -16.19
CA ALA A 179 -18.10 0.63 -14.87
C ALA A 179 -16.80 1.40 -14.64
N LEU A 180 -15.94 1.50 -15.65
CA LEU A 180 -14.71 2.31 -15.59
C LEU A 180 -15.03 3.79 -15.36
N ALA A 181 -15.96 4.36 -16.13
CA ALA A 181 -16.40 5.74 -15.98
C ALA A 181 -17.00 6.01 -14.59
N ALA A 182 -17.79 5.08 -14.07
CA ALA A 182 -18.36 5.16 -12.73
C ALA A 182 -17.27 5.19 -11.64
N VAL A 183 -16.25 4.33 -11.75
CA VAL A 183 -15.10 4.33 -10.82
C VAL A 183 -14.33 5.63 -10.92
N VAL A 184 -14.01 6.10 -12.13
CA VAL A 184 -13.26 7.36 -12.33
C VAL A 184 -13.99 8.55 -11.71
N ASN A 185 -15.31 8.65 -11.94
CA ASN A 185 -16.12 9.70 -11.35
C ASN A 185 -16.12 9.62 -9.81
N HIS A 186 -16.40 8.43 -9.26
CA HIS A 186 -16.46 8.22 -7.81
C HIS A 186 -15.12 8.46 -7.11
N CYS A 187 -14.02 8.11 -7.75
CA CYS A 187 -12.66 8.29 -7.25
C CYS A 187 -12.04 9.64 -7.59
N SER A 188 -12.81 10.60 -8.14
CA SER A 188 -12.32 11.97 -8.28
C SER A 188 -12.08 12.60 -6.90
N PHE A 189 -11.13 13.52 -6.81
CA PHE A 189 -10.75 14.13 -5.53
C PHE A 189 -11.93 14.78 -4.82
N ASP A 190 -12.76 15.52 -5.56
CA ASP A 190 -13.92 16.22 -4.99
C ASP A 190 -14.99 15.23 -4.50
N GLN A 191 -15.26 14.15 -5.23
CA GLN A 191 -16.21 13.12 -4.80
C GLN A 191 -15.70 12.40 -3.55
N MET A 192 -14.42 12.02 -3.52
CA MET A 192 -13.84 11.36 -2.34
C MET A 192 -13.81 12.28 -1.13
N LYS A 193 -13.44 13.54 -1.29
CA LYS A 193 -13.37 14.52 -0.20
C LYS A 193 -14.73 14.74 0.47
N ASN A 194 -15.80 14.72 -0.32
CA ASN A 194 -17.17 14.90 0.16
C ASN A 194 -17.86 13.57 0.54
N ASN A 195 -17.16 12.43 0.45
CA ASN A 195 -17.72 11.13 0.77
C ASN A 195 -17.34 10.69 2.19
N ASN A 196 -18.33 10.70 3.08
CA ASN A 196 -18.24 10.30 4.48
C ASN A 196 -17.73 8.86 4.71
N MET A 197 -17.84 7.98 3.70
CA MET A 197 -17.34 6.61 3.79
C MET A 197 -15.83 6.47 3.60
N VAL A 198 -15.16 7.53 3.13
CA VAL A 198 -13.72 7.50 2.80
C VAL A 198 -12.93 8.68 3.38
N ASN A 199 -13.57 9.82 3.64
CA ASN A 199 -12.91 11.05 4.11
C ASN A 199 -12.47 11.00 5.59
N ARG A 200 -12.86 9.95 6.32
CA ARG A 200 -12.53 9.70 7.74
C ARG A 200 -13.11 10.72 8.72
N GLU A 201 -14.20 11.39 8.34
CA GLU A 201 -14.89 12.38 9.18
C GLU A 201 -16.03 11.78 10.02
N VAL A 202 -16.24 10.45 9.95
CA VAL A 202 -17.32 9.74 10.68
C VAL A 202 -16.77 8.97 11.87
N LEU A 203 -17.48 9.02 13.00
CA LEU A 203 -17.18 8.23 14.20
C LEU A 203 -17.25 6.71 13.92
N PRO A 204 -16.41 5.91 14.60
CA PRO A 204 -15.40 6.29 15.59
C PRO A 204 -14.07 6.73 14.96
N ILE A 205 -13.97 6.81 13.62
CA ILE A 205 -12.70 7.07 12.93
C ILE A 205 -12.25 8.51 13.11
N SER A 206 -13.18 9.47 13.19
CA SER A 206 -12.86 10.88 13.41
C SER A 206 -12.11 11.11 14.74
N ASP A 207 -12.31 10.30 15.78
CA ASP A 207 -11.60 10.45 17.07
C ASP A 207 -10.09 10.15 16.97
N LEU A 208 -9.69 9.48 15.89
CA LEU A 208 -8.28 9.21 15.59
C LEU A 208 -7.58 10.41 14.93
N PHE A 209 -8.33 11.47 14.58
CA PHE A 209 -7.84 12.62 13.85
C PHE A 209 -8.42 13.94 14.39
N ASP A 210 -7.56 14.80 14.92
CA ASP A 210 -7.88 16.19 15.24
C ASP A 210 -8.00 17.00 13.94
N MET A 211 -9.20 16.98 13.35
CA MET A 211 -9.50 17.65 12.08
C MET A 211 -9.44 19.19 12.19
N THR A 212 -9.30 19.75 13.38
CA THR A 212 -9.05 21.20 13.56
C THR A 212 -7.64 21.59 13.12
N GLN A 213 -6.69 20.66 13.16
CA GLN A 213 -5.30 20.87 12.72
C GLN A 213 -5.16 20.76 11.21
N SER A 214 -5.83 19.77 10.61
CA SER A 214 -5.78 19.51 9.17
C SER A 214 -6.91 18.58 8.77
N LYS A 215 -7.47 18.79 7.57
CA LYS A 215 -8.40 17.81 6.98
C LYS A 215 -7.63 16.59 6.49
N PHE A 216 -8.22 15.40 6.63
CA PHE A 216 -7.61 14.16 6.13
C PHE A 216 -7.36 14.19 4.62
N MET A 217 -8.37 14.59 3.83
CA MET A 217 -8.21 14.88 2.40
C MET A 217 -7.90 16.36 2.18
N ARG A 218 -6.61 16.70 2.27
CA ARG A 218 -6.12 18.09 2.32
C ARG A 218 -6.19 18.83 0.96
N LYS A 219 -5.25 18.56 0.05
CA LYS A 219 -5.13 19.27 -1.25
C LYS A 219 -5.19 18.36 -2.48
N GLY A 220 -4.62 17.15 -2.43
CA GLY A 220 -4.64 16.22 -3.57
C GLY A 220 -3.93 16.72 -4.83
N ILE A 221 -2.87 17.52 -4.68
CA ILE A 221 -2.09 18.12 -5.78
C ILE A 221 -0.65 17.58 -5.82
N ILE A 222 -0.01 17.77 -6.98
CA ILE A 222 1.42 17.52 -7.22
C ILE A 222 2.17 18.85 -7.04
N GLY A 223 3.31 18.84 -6.36
CA GLY A 223 4.19 20.00 -6.22
C GLY A 223 3.87 20.95 -5.05
N ASP A 224 3.07 20.52 -4.07
CA ASP A 224 2.78 21.36 -2.88
C ASP A 224 4.03 21.55 -2.00
N TRP A 225 5.03 20.68 -2.15
CA TRP A 225 6.32 20.79 -1.48
C TRP A 225 7.01 22.14 -1.66
N LYS A 226 6.81 22.81 -2.79
CA LYS A 226 7.37 24.14 -3.06
C LYS A 226 6.87 25.24 -2.13
N ASN A 227 5.73 25.02 -1.50
CA ASN A 227 5.16 25.96 -0.53
C ASN A 227 5.73 25.78 0.90
N TYR A 228 6.59 24.77 1.10
CA TYR A 228 7.11 24.40 2.42
C TYR A 228 8.64 24.36 2.47
N PHE A 229 9.28 23.80 1.44
CA PHE A 229 10.73 23.71 1.41
C PHE A 229 11.36 25.07 1.14
N THR A 230 12.33 25.47 1.96
CA THR A 230 13.28 26.52 1.59
C THR A 230 14.23 26.01 0.49
N PRO A 231 14.91 26.90 -0.26
CA PRO A 231 15.91 26.48 -1.24
C PRO A 231 17.00 25.56 -0.64
N GLU A 232 17.46 25.86 0.57
CA GLU A 232 18.50 25.11 1.28
C GLU A 232 17.99 23.72 1.71
N GLN A 233 16.76 23.67 2.23
CA GLN A 233 16.10 22.39 2.57
C GLN A 233 15.90 21.53 1.33
N SER A 234 15.46 22.14 0.23
CA SER A 234 15.29 21.44 -1.05
C SER A 234 16.61 20.86 -1.53
N GLN A 235 17.68 21.66 -1.54
CA GLN A 235 18.99 21.25 -1.98
C GLN A 235 19.56 20.11 -1.11
N SER A 236 19.46 20.23 0.21
CA SER A 236 19.89 19.18 1.16
C SER A 236 19.12 17.88 0.92
N PHE A 237 17.80 17.97 0.70
CA PHE A 237 16.99 16.82 0.36
C PHE A 237 17.39 16.19 -0.99
N ASP A 238 17.65 17.01 -2.00
CA ASP A 238 18.04 16.55 -3.35
C ASP A 238 19.38 15.82 -3.33
N GLN A 239 20.35 16.31 -2.54
CA GLN A 239 21.62 15.61 -2.34
C GLN A 239 21.40 14.23 -1.70
N GLN A 240 20.67 14.16 -0.59
CA GLN A 240 20.37 12.89 0.06
C GLN A 240 19.61 11.94 -0.86
N TYR A 241 18.65 12.46 -1.63
CA TYR A 241 17.87 11.69 -2.59
C TYR A 241 18.77 11.09 -3.67
N ALA A 242 19.64 11.89 -4.29
CA ALA A 242 20.58 11.44 -5.31
C ALA A 242 21.51 10.34 -4.78
N GLU A 243 22.07 10.51 -3.58
CA GLU A 243 22.95 9.53 -2.94
C GLU A 243 22.21 8.21 -2.63
N ARG A 244 20.99 8.28 -2.09
CA ARG A 244 20.22 7.10 -1.64
C ARG A 244 19.53 6.35 -2.77
N MET A 245 19.18 7.05 -3.84
CA MET A 245 18.48 6.48 -5.00
C MET A 245 19.42 6.06 -6.12
N ALA A 246 20.73 6.32 -5.98
CA ALA A 246 21.76 5.88 -6.92
C ALA A 246 21.60 4.39 -7.24
N ASP A 247 21.72 4.05 -8.53
CA ASP A 247 21.63 2.69 -9.07
C ASP A 247 20.31 1.93 -8.84
N SER A 248 19.30 2.55 -8.22
CA SER A 248 18.01 1.90 -7.97
C SER A 248 17.23 1.63 -9.25
N GLY A 249 17.46 2.43 -10.30
CA GLY A 249 16.65 2.45 -11.51
C GLY A 249 15.22 2.94 -11.30
N LEU A 250 14.84 3.36 -10.08
CA LEU A 250 13.56 4.00 -9.81
C LEU A 250 13.70 5.51 -10.02
N ASP A 251 13.03 6.00 -11.04
CA ASP A 251 13.07 7.41 -11.41
C ASP A 251 11.69 8.03 -11.19
N LEU A 252 11.63 8.99 -10.27
CA LEU A 252 10.40 9.69 -9.87
C LEU A 252 10.44 11.13 -10.35
N VAL A 253 9.27 11.64 -10.71
CA VAL A 253 9.10 13.04 -11.10
C VAL A 253 8.79 13.90 -9.89
N PHE A 254 9.41 15.08 -9.83
CA PHE A 254 9.22 16.04 -8.75
C PHE A 254 8.33 17.20 -9.16
N GLU A 255 8.37 17.55 -10.45
CA GLU A 255 7.68 18.67 -11.04
C GLU A 255 6.39 18.23 -11.75
N PRO A 256 5.30 19.02 -11.64
CA PRO A 256 4.07 18.73 -12.37
C PRO A 256 4.28 18.66 -13.89
N GLN A 257 5.13 19.51 -14.45
CA GLN A 257 5.38 19.54 -15.89
C GLN A 257 6.14 18.30 -16.36
N ASP A 258 7.17 17.88 -15.61
CA ASP A 258 7.91 16.64 -15.90
C ASP A 258 7.00 15.41 -15.85
N ALA A 259 6.06 15.39 -14.90
CA ALA A 259 5.07 14.34 -14.80
C ALA A 259 4.18 14.27 -16.06
N LEU A 260 3.71 15.42 -16.56
CA LEU A 260 2.93 15.52 -17.81
C LEU A 260 3.76 15.11 -19.02
N ASP A 261 5.01 15.53 -19.10
CA ASP A 261 5.88 15.25 -20.25
C ASP A 261 6.25 13.77 -20.31
N ARG A 262 6.54 13.16 -19.16
CA ARG A 262 6.80 11.72 -19.05
C ARG A 262 5.57 10.89 -19.38
N MET A 263 4.40 11.28 -18.88
CA MET A 263 3.12 10.66 -19.25
C MET A 263 2.85 10.76 -20.75
N ARG A 264 3.07 11.92 -21.38
CA ARG A 264 2.91 12.09 -22.84
C ARG A 264 3.87 11.23 -23.64
N LYS A 265 5.11 11.09 -23.19
CA LYS A 265 6.16 10.35 -23.90
C LYS A 265 6.03 8.83 -23.78
N PHE A 266 5.74 8.32 -22.58
CA PHE A 266 5.79 6.88 -22.30
C PHE A 266 4.42 6.27 -21.95
N GLY A 267 3.38 7.09 -21.81
CA GLY A 267 2.07 6.69 -21.29
C GLY A 267 2.06 6.35 -19.81
N ARG A 268 3.21 6.47 -19.12
CA ARG A 268 3.45 6.13 -17.70
C ARG A 268 4.58 6.99 -17.15
N ILE A 269 4.61 7.16 -15.83
CA ILE A 269 5.74 7.72 -15.08
C ILE A 269 6.65 6.59 -14.62
N ILE A 270 6.10 5.52 -14.06
CA ILE A 270 6.91 4.37 -13.64
C ILE A 270 7.27 3.55 -14.88
N VAL A 271 8.54 3.65 -15.24
CA VAL A 271 9.16 2.92 -16.34
C VAL A 271 10.16 1.95 -15.75
N ASP A 272 9.97 0.67 -16.05
CA ASP A 272 10.89 -0.37 -15.60
C ASP A 272 12.22 -0.18 -16.33
N PRO A 273 13.36 -0.29 -15.66
CA PRO A 273 14.65 -0.25 -16.32
C PRO A 273 14.69 -1.35 -17.39
N GLU A 274 15.23 -1.04 -18.57
CA GLU A 274 15.45 -2.06 -19.59
C GLU A 274 16.20 -3.25 -18.97
N PRO A 275 15.83 -4.50 -19.30
CA PRO A 275 16.57 -5.65 -18.80
C PRO A 275 18.03 -5.45 -19.23
N LYS A 276 18.93 -5.19 -18.27
CA LYS A 276 20.37 -5.15 -18.57
C LYS A 276 20.69 -6.48 -19.25
N MET A 277 21.04 -6.39 -20.54
CA MET A 277 21.39 -7.51 -21.40
C MET A 277 22.31 -8.44 -20.61
N ASN A 278 21.91 -9.70 -20.50
CA ASN A 278 22.56 -10.72 -19.68
C ASN A 278 24.07 -10.54 -19.65
N TRP A 279 24.64 -10.32 -18.46
CA TRP A 279 26.06 -10.56 -18.26
C TRP A 279 26.27 -12.06 -18.48
N VAL A 280 26.56 -12.42 -19.74
CA VAL A 280 27.18 -13.70 -20.06
C VAL A 280 28.43 -13.74 -19.21
N ARG A 281 28.46 -14.64 -18.24
CA ARG A 281 29.68 -15.05 -17.56
C ARG A 281 30.66 -15.44 -18.66
N ARG A 282 31.63 -14.56 -18.96
CA ARG A 282 32.86 -14.95 -19.63
C ARG A 282 33.64 -15.77 -18.60
N ASP A 283 33.29 -17.04 -18.51
CA ASP A 283 34.14 -18.03 -17.87
C ASP A 283 35.28 -18.29 -18.86
N GLY A 284 36.28 -17.42 -18.80
CA GLY A 284 37.59 -17.68 -19.37
C GLY A 284 38.43 -18.41 -18.34
N THR A 285 38.62 -19.71 -18.54
CA THR A 285 39.88 -20.42 -18.26
C THR A 285 39.79 -21.84 -18.81
N ASP A 286 40.51 -22.08 -19.90
CA ASP A 286 40.97 -23.40 -20.28
C ASP A 286 41.93 -23.94 -19.19
N SER A 287 41.74 -25.19 -18.76
CA SER A 287 42.80 -26.20 -18.80
C SER A 287 42.30 -27.57 -18.33
N ASN A 288 42.52 -28.54 -19.22
CA ASN A 288 42.54 -29.98 -19.00
C ASN A 288 43.30 -30.38 -17.73
N ALA A 289 42.74 -31.31 -16.95
CA ALA A 289 43.49 -32.44 -16.38
C ALA A 289 42.52 -33.53 -15.90
N ASN A 290 42.75 -34.73 -16.42
CA ASN A 290 42.12 -35.99 -16.05
C ASN A 290 42.23 -36.28 -14.54
N ASN A 291 41.25 -36.99 -13.98
CA ASN A 291 41.50 -38.30 -13.39
C ASN A 291 40.20 -39.09 -13.20
N GLU A 292 40.30 -40.35 -13.59
CA GLU A 292 39.33 -41.44 -13.54
C GLU A 292 39.09 -41.96 -12.12
N GLU A 293 37.91 -42.58 -12.00
CA GLU A 293 37.54 -43.72 -11.16
C GLU A 293 37.87 -43.69 -9.66
N ASP A 294 36.81 -43.66 -8.85
CA ASP A 294 36.59 -44.74 -7.88
C ASP A 294 35.08 -44.95 -7.65
N LYS A 295 34.65 -46.19 -7.87
CA LYS A 295 33.34 -46.74 -7.53
C LYS A 295 33.47 -47.38 -6.15
N GLU A 296 32.59 -47.03 -5.21
CA GLU A 296 32.02 -48.06 -4.34
C GLU A 296 30.67 -47.63 -3.75
N ALA A 297 29.76 -48.60 -3.70
CA ALA A 297 28.40 -48.48 -3.25
C ALA A 297 28.32 -48.55 -1.72
N ASP A 298 27.39 -47.81 -1.11
CA ASP A 298 26.67 -48.35 0.03
C ASP A 298 25.22 -47.88 0.06
N SER A 299 24.36 -48.88 0.12
CA SER A 299 22.93 -48.86 0.30
C SER A 299 22.60 -48.75 1.79
N SER A 300 22.00 -47.64 2.23
CA SER A 300 21.22 -47.68 3.47
C SER A 300 20.05 -46.70 3.42
N GLY A 301 18.85 -47.29 3.43
CA GLY A 301 17.59 -46.57 3.36
C GLY A 301 17.36 -45.65 4.56
N LYS A 302 16.92 -44.42 4.29
CA LYS A 302 16.17 -43.62 5.25
C LYS A 302 14.90 -43.07 4.60
N ARG A 303 13.80 -43.53 5.19
CA ARG A 303 12.40 -43.20 4.91
C ARG A 303 12.16 -41.68 4.93
N PRO A 304 11.24 -41.15 4.09
CA PRO A 304 10.80 -39.76 4.19
C PRO A 304 9.96 -39.55 5.46
N PHE A 305 10.16 -38.39 6.09
CA PHE A 305 9.41 -37.91 7.26
C PHE A 305 7.89 -37.96 7.02
N PRO A 306 7.07 -38.43 7.98
CA PRO A 306 5.63 -38.45 7.83
C PRO A 306 5.01 -37.05 8.02
N CYS A 307 4.27 -36.60 7.00
CA CYS A 307 3.30 -35.52 7.10
C CYS A 307 2.15 -35.95 8.02
N PHE A 308 2.11 -35.44 9.25
CA PHE A 308 0.93 -35.53 10.11
C PHE A 308 0.04 -34.31 9.88
N PHE A 309 -1.00 -34.44 9.06
CA PHE A 309 -2.25 -33.65 9.17
C PHE A 309 -3.35 -34.35 8.35
N ASP A 310 -3.91 -35.43 8.90
CA ASP A 310 -5.28 -35.83 8.59
C ASP A 310 -6.12 -35.56 9.84
N SER A 311 -6.93 -34.51 9.79
CA SER A 311 -7.99 -34.29 10.78
C SER A 311 -9.31 -34.83 10.21
N PRO A 312 -10.09 -35.62 10.96
CA PRO A 312 -11.34 -36.21 10.49
C PRO A 312 -12.45 -35.14 10.32
N PRO A 313 -13.48 -35.39 9.50
CA PRO A 313 -14.53 -34.42 9.22
C PRO A 313 -15.39 -34.16 10.47
N LEU A 314 -15.62 -32.89 10.79
CA LEU A 314 -16.50 -32.47 11.88
C LEU A 314 -17.97 -32.86 11.60
N PRO A 315 -18.73 -33.32 12.61
CA PRO A 315 -20.12 -33.72 12.43
C PRO A 315 -21.04 -32.50 12.27
N ARG A 316 -22.01 -32.61 11.35
CA ARG A 316 -23.14 -31.67 11.22
C ARG A 316 -23.92 -31.64 12.53
N ARG A 317 -24.06 -30.46 13.16
CA ARG A 317 -25.01 -30.24 14.25
C ARG A 317 -26.13 -29.30 13.82
N ARG A 318 -27.32 -29.71 14.25
CA ARG A 318 -28.67 -29.21 13.98
C ARG A 318 -28.87 -27.75 14.41
N GLU A 319 -29.80 -27.09 13.71
CA GLU A 319 -30.39 -25.81 14.08
C GLU A 319 -30.89 -25.82 15.53
N ALA A 320 -30.56 -24.77 16.27
CA ALA A 320 -31.23 -24.41 17.51
C ALA A 320 -31.47 -22.90 17.49
N ALA A 321 -32.74 -22.53 17.68
CA ALA A 321 -33.26 -21.17 17.62
C ALA A 321 -32.59 -20.23 18.63
N LEU A 322 -32.27 -19.02 18.16
CA LEU A 322 -31.81 -17.89 18.98
C LEU A 322 -33.01 -17.22 19.64
N HIS A 323 -33.04 -17.20 20.97
CA HIS A 323 -33.73 -16.16 21.75
C HIS A 323 -32.66 -15.40 22.56
N HIS A 324 -32.44 -14.14 22.20
CA HIS A 324 -31.78 -13.15 23.06
C HIS A 324 -32.75 -11.98 23.26
N PRO A 325 -33.00 -11.53 24.50
CA PRO A 325 -33.84 -10.36 24.75
C PRO A 325 -33.03 -9.08 24.55
N PHE A 326 -33.65 -8.13 23.85
CA PHE A 326 -33.22 -6.73 23.79
C PHE A 326 -33.39 -6.08 25.16
N MET A 327 -32.32 -5.50 25.71
CA MET A 327 -32.40 -4.49 26.78
C MET A 327 -32.23 -3.12 26.13
N THR A 328 -33.31 -2.33 26.14
CA THR A 328 -33.30 -0.88 25.90
C THR A 328 -32.90 -0.16 27.19
N PRO A 329 -32.13 0.94 27.14
CA PRO A 329 -31.93 1.80 28.31
C PRO A 329 -33.08 2.80 28.46
N ASP A 330 -33.65 2.88 29.66
CA ASP A 330 -34.62 3.89 30.09
C ASP A 330 -33.96 5.27 30.29
N PRO A 331 -34.69 6.38 30.09
CA PRO A 331 -34.17 7.74 30.18
C PRO A 331 -34.22 8.28 31.62
N LEU A 332 -33.09 8.69 32.16
CA LEU A 332 -33.04 9.45 33.42
C LEU A 332 -33.36 10.92 33.17
N THR A 333 -34.53 11.33 33.63
CA THR A 333 -34.93 12.70 33.94
C THR A 333 -34.11 13.24 35.11
N LEU A 334 -33.42 14.37 34.90
CA LEU A 334 -32.91 15.23 35.98
C LEU A 334 -33.77 16.49 36.06
N THR A 335 -34.53 16.58 37.15
CA THR A 335 -35.10 17.81 37.70
C THR A 335 -34.45 18.04 39.06
N GLY A 336 -34.00 19.27 39.34
CA GLY A 336 -33.56 19.71 40.67
C GLY A 336 -32.18 20.31 40.66
#